data_AF-A0A846ZJB2-F1
#
_entry.id   AF-A0A846ZJB2-F1
#
_cell.length_a   1.000
_cell.length_b   1.000
_cell.length_c   1.000
_cell.angle_alpha   90.00
_cell.angle_beta   90.00
_cell.angle_gamma   90.00
#
_symmetry.space_group_name_H-M   'P 1'
#
loop_
_entity.id
_entity.type
_entity.pdbx_description
1 polymer ?
#
loop_
_entity_poly.entity_id
_entity_poly.type
_entity_poly.pdbx_seq_one_letter_code
_entity_poly.pdbx_strand_id
1 'polypeptide(L)'
;MKLLEAEANSGSEEAQLALGNLYGYGQGVPVNYAKAVFWTRKAAAQGNAEAEFNLGTMYASGLGGLQVDYVKACALMNLAVRQNKKYEEYRYNLISMEMTVDQVRAAKVLSDEMIKAGSIQALDREKGV
;
A
#
# COMPACT_ATOMS: atom_id res chain seq x y z
N MET A 1 2.54 14.84 -18.05
CA MET A 1 1.34 14.07 -17.66
C MET A 1 0.99 12.98 -18.67
N LYS A 2 0.66 13.28 -19.94
CA LYS A 2 0.21 12.26 -20.92
C LYS A 2 1.16 11.06 -21.13
N LEU A 3 2.47 11.29 -21.22
CA LEU A 3 3.45 10.20 -21.38
C LEU A 3 3.45 9.27 -20.17
N LEU A 4 3.51 9.84 -18.96
CA LEU A 4 3.48 9.09 -17.70
C LEU A 4 2.19 8.26 -17.55
N GLU A 5 1.05 8.82 -17.95
CA GLU A 5 -0.22 8.09 -17.99
C GLU A 5 -0.18 6.92 -18.98
N ALA A 6 0.43 7.10 -20.17
CA ALA A 6 0.57 6.03 -21.14
C ALA A 6 1.48 4.90 -20.62
N GLU A 7 2.60 5.23 -19.97
CA GLU A 7 3.52 4.26 -19.37
C GLU A 7 2.86 3.48 -18.22
N ALA A 8 2.15 4.20 -17.33
CA ALA A 8 1.44 3.57 -16.23
C ALA A 8 0.32 2.65 -16.71
N ASN A 9 -0.39 3.04 -17.78
CA ASN A 9 -1.39 2.22 -18.45
C ASN A 9 -0.78 0.99 -19.14
N SER A 10 0.46 1.11 -19.63
CA SER A 10 1.22 0.01 -20.23
C SER A 10 1.82 -0.95 -19.20
N GLY A 11 1.74 -0.61 -17.91
CA GLY A 11 2.08 -1.52 -16.81
C GLY A 11 3.32 -1.17 -16.00
N SER A 12 4.10 -0.14 -16.35
CA SER A 12 5.30 0.22 -15.57
C SER A 12 4.96 0.53 -14.12
N GLU A 13 5.55 -0.20 -13.17
CA GLU A 13 5.32 0.04 -11.75
C GLU A 13 5.83 1.41 -11.31
N GLU A 14 6.93 1.91 -11.90
CA GLU A 14 7.49 3.22 -11.57
C GLU A 14 6.56 4.33 -12.03
N ALA A 15 6.00 4.22 -13.25
CA ALA A 15 5.04 5.19 -13.76
C ALA A 15 3.74 5.18 -12.93
N GLN A 16 3.29 4.01 -12.52
CA GLN A 16 2.13 3.87 -11.63
C GLN A 16 2.39 4.48 -10.25
N LEU A 17 3.54 4.19 -9.62
CA LEU A 17 3.93 4.80 -8.35
C LEU A 17 4.02 6.32 -8.47
N ALA A 18 4.64 6.82 -9.54
CA ALA A 18 4.74 8.24 -9.80
C ALA A 18 3.35 8.89 -9.92
N LEU A 19 2.42 8.31 -10.67
CA LEU A 19 1.03 8.81 -10.71
C LEU A 19 0.36 8.79 -9.34
N GLY A 20 0.58 7.73 -8.56
CA GLY A 20 0.11 7.64 -7.17
C GLY A 20 0.57 8.84 -6.34
N ASN A 21 1.87 9.15 -6.41
CA ASN A 21 2.49 10.27 -5.70
C ASN A 21 1.99 11.63 -6.23
N LEU A 22 1.89 11.82 -7.55
CA LEU A 22 1.40 13.08 -8.14
C LEU A 22 -0.02 13.40 -7.66
N TYR A 23 -0.92 12.41 -7.69
CA TYR A 23 -2.29 12.58 -7.20
C TYR A 23 -2.36 12.69 -5.67
N GLY A 24 -1.50 12.01 -4.91
CA GLY A 24 -1.49 12.06 -3.45
C GLY A 24 -0.97 13.40 -2.89
N TYR A 25 0.06 13.97 -3.52
CA TYR A 25 0.72 15.20 -3.08
C TYR A 25 0.27 16.45 -3.85
N GLY A 26 -0.52 16.29 -4.91
CA GLY A 26 -0.98 17.40 -5.73
C GLY A 26 0.13 18.07 -6.55
N GLN A 27 1.13 17.29 -6.98
CA GLN A 27 2.29 17.81 -7.70
C GLN A 27 1.94 18.01 -9.18
N GLY A 28 1.64 19.24 -9.58
CA GLY A 28 1.26 19.55 -10.96
C GLY A 28 -0.12 19.02 -11.39
N VAL A 29 -0.87 18.39 -10.48
CA VAL A 29 -2.28 17.99 -10.62
C VAL A 29 -3.02 18.26 -9.31
N PRO A 30 -4.35 18.46 -9.31
CA PRO A 30 -5.10 18.54 -8.06
C PRO A 30 -4.98 17.25 -7.23
N VAL A 31 -4.93 17.40 -5.91
CA VAL A 31 -4.94 16.25 -4.98
C VAL A 31 -6.17 15.38 -5.24
N ASN A 32 -5.96 14.09 -5.38
CA ASN A 32 -7.02 13.10 -5.54
C ASN A 32 -6.59 11.76 -4.93
N TYR A 33 -6.91 11.56 -3.66
CA TYR A 33 -6.51 10.35 -2.94
C TYR A 33 -7.12 9.07 -3.52
N ALA A 34 -8.30 9.12 -4.14
CA ALA A 34 -8.90 7.94 -4.77
C ALA A 34 -8.06 7.48 -5.98
N LYS A 35 -7.61 8.41 -6.82
CA LYS A 35 -6.67 8.12 -7.90
C LYS A 35 -5.30 7.71 -7.37
N ALA A 36 -4.84 8.31 -6.27
CA ALA A 36 -3.59 7.91 -5.64
C ALA A 36 -3.64 6.44 -5.20
N VAL A 37 -4.67 6.04 -4.44
CA VAL A 37 -4.92 4.65 -4.03
C VAL A 37 -4.95 3.72 -5.23
N PHE A 38 -5.67 4.08 -6.30
CA PHE A 38 -5.77 3.26 -7.51
C PHE A 38 -4.40 2.95 -8.12
N TRP A 39 -3.58 3.99 -8.35
CA TRP A 39 -2.28 3.82 -9.00
C TRP A 39 -1.24 3.18 -8.09
N THR A 40 -1.19 3.60 -6.83
CA THR A 40 -0.31 3.01 -5.82
C THR A 40 -0.63 1.52 -5.62
N ARG A 41 -1.90 1.12 -5.61
CA ARG A 41 -2.28 -0.29 -5.52
C ARG A 41 -1.78 -1.11 -6.71
N LYS A 42 -1.82 -0.57 -7.94
CA LYS A 42 -1.28 -1.27 -9.10
C LYS A 42 0.23 -1.49 -8.99
N ALA A 43 0.99 -0.46 -8.59
CA ALA A 43 2.43 -0.59 -8.37
C ALA A 43 2.75 -1.56 -7.23
N ALA A 44 2.00 -1.52 -6.13
CA ALA A 44 2.16 -2.43 -5.00
C ALA A 44 1.84 -3.89 -5.38
N ALA A 45 0.86 -4.12 -6.26
CA ALA A 45 0.55 -5.44 -6.80
C ALA A 45 1.69 -6.05 -7.63
N GLN A 46 2.65 -5.24 -8.09
CA GLN A 46 3.86 -5.67 -8.77
C GLN A 46 5.05 -5.85 -7.81
N GLY A 47 4.83 -5.70 -6.49
CA GLY A 47 5.86 -5.85 -5.48
C GLY A 47 6.74 -4.62 -5.27
N ASN A 48 6.34 -3.45 -5.79
CA ASN A 48 7.11 -2.22 -5.56
C ASN A 48 7.05 -1.82 -4.07
N ALA A 49 8.19 -1.92 -3.37
CA ALA A 49 8.27 -1.69 -1.92
C ALA A 49 7.81 -0.29 -1.48
N GLU A 50 8.04 0.75 -2.28
CA GLU A 50 7.55 2.10 -1.96
C GLU A 50 6.04 2.20 -2.14
N ALA A 51 5.49 1.58 -3.19
CA ALA A 51 4.06 1.52 -3.38
C ALA A 51 3.35 0.70 -2.29
N GLU A 52 3.94 -0.42 -1.86
CA GLU A 52 3.44 -1.21 -0.72
C GLU A 52 3.39 -0.37 0.55
N PHE A 53 4.46 0.36 0.85
CA PHE A 53 4.50 1.28 1.99
C PHE A 53 3.44 2.38 1.88
N ASN A 54 3.36 3.06 0.72
CA ASN A 54 2.40 4.15 0.49
C ASN A 54 0.95 3.66 0.55
N LEU A 55 0.64 2.47 0.03
CA LEU A 55 -0.70 1.89 0.18
C LEU A 55 -0.98 1.56 1.65
N GLY A 56 0.02 1.08 2.40
CA GLY A 56 -0.09 0.83 3.83
C GLY A 56 -0.43 2.08 4.63
N THR A 57 0.22 3.21 4.36
CA THR A 57 -0.09 4.49 5.02
C THR A 57 -1.48 5.01 4.67
N MET A 58 -1.94 4.80 3.42
CA MET A 58 -3.30 5.12 3.00
C MET A 58 -4.35 4.29 3.75
N TYR A 59 -4.11 2.99 3.98
CA TYR A 59 -4.98 2.16 4.82
C TYR A 59 -4.97 2.57 6.29
N ALA A 60 -3.81 2.91 6.86
CA ALA A 60 -3.73 3.38 8.24
C ALA A 60 -4.48 4.70 8.46
N SER A 61 -4.57 5.52 7.41
CA SER A 61 -5.20 6.85 7.46
C SER A 61 -6.63 6.88 6.88
N GLY A 62 -7.12 5.78 6.30
CA GLY A 62 -8.43 5.73 5.64
C GLY A 62 -8.56 6.69 4.44
N LEU A 63 -7.49 6.86 3.67
CA LEU A 63 -7.46 7.80 2.55
C LEU A 63 -8.08 7.22 1.28
N GLY A 64 -8.61 8.10 0.42
CA GLY A 64 -9.04 7.72 -0.93
C GLY A 64 -10.25 6.78 -0.99
N GLY A 65 -11.09 6.80 0.06
CA GLY A 65 -12.27 5.94 0.17
C GLY A 65 -12.01 4.60 0.86
N LEU A 66 -10.78 4.36 1.34
CA LEU A 66 -10.47 3.21 2.16
C LEU A 66 -11.00 3.41 3.60
N GLN A 67 -11.46 2.33 4.23
CA GLN A 67 -11.64 2.31 5.67
C GLN A 67 -10.29 2.17 6.36
N VAL A 68 -10.17 2.73 7.56
CA VAL A 68 -8.98 2.54 8.40
C VAL A 68 -8.83 1.05 8.71
N ASP A 69 -7.70 0.47 8.29
CA ASP A 69 -7.39 -0.95 8.51
C ASP A 69 -5.90 -1.14 8.81
N TYR A 70 -5.57 -1.16 10.11
CA TYR A 70 -4.20 -1.34 10.58
C TYR A 70 -3.63 -2.74 10.28
N VAL A 71 -4.48 -3.75 10.10
CA VAL A 71 -4.02 -5.10 9.73
C VAL A 71 -3.52 -5.09 8.29
N LYS A 72 -4.30 -4.53 7.35
CA LYS A 72 -3.87 -4.37 5.96
C LYS A 72 -2.67 -3.44 5.85
N ALA A 73 -2.66 -2.34 6.60
CA ALA A 73 -1.55 -1.39 6.63
C ALA A 73 -0.24 -2.06 7.07
N CYS A 74 -0.25 -2.76 8.22
CA CYS A 74 0.93 -3.43 8.73
C CYS A 74 1.36 -4.59 7.83
N ALA A 75 0.42 -5.33 7.24
CA ALA A 75 0.75 -6.42 6.33
C ALA A 75 1.48 -5.92 5.08
N LEU A 76 1.04 -4.80 4.49
CA LEU A 76 1.74 -4.13 3.39
C LEU A 76 3.12 -3.62 3.82
N MET A 77 3.25 -3.05 5.01
CA MET A 77 4.54 -2.60 5.54
C MET A 77 5.51 -3.77 5.80
N ASN A 78 5.02 -4.96 6.17
CA ASN A 78 5.85 -6.15 6.27
C ASN A 78 6.49 -6.51 4.91
N LEU A 79 5.72 -6.41 3.81
CA LEU A 79 6.23 -6.62 2.45
C LEU A 79 7.30 -5.58 2.11
N ALA A 80 7.01 -4.31 2.37
CA ALA A 80 7.93 -3.22 2.08
C ALA A 80 9.25 -3.35 2.87
N VAL A 81 9.18 -3.64 4.18
CA VAL A 81 10.35 -3.82 5.07
C VAL A 81 11.23 -4.99 4.65
N ARG A 82 10.63 -6.07 4.14
CA ARG A 82 11.37 -7.22 3.63
C ARG A 82 12.32 -6.85 2.50
N GLN A 83 11.93 -5.88 1.67
CA GLN A 83 12.71 -5.39 0.54
C GLN A 83 13.61 -4.22 0.93
N ASN A 84 13.14 -3.33 1.80
CA ASN A 84 13.86 -2.14 2.22
C ASN A 84 13.58 -1.80 3.69
N LYS A 85 14.61 -1.95 4.54
CA LYS A 85 14.52 -1.75 5.99
C LYS A 85 14.18 -0.32 6.40
N LYS A 86 14.26 0.69 5.51
CA LYS A 86 13.95 2.09 5.86
C LYS A 86 12.52 2.29 6.37
N TYR A 87 11.60 1.38 6.05
CA TYR A 87 10.20 1.43 6.49
C TYR A 87 9.95 0.79 7.88
N GLU A 88 10.99 0.21 8.49
CA GLU A 88 10.86 -0.58 9.72
C GLU A 88 10.42 0.26 10.91
N GLU A 89 10.95 1.48 11.05
CA GLU A 89 10.60 2.40 12.14
C GLU A 89 9.12 2.79 12.09
N TYR A 90 8.61 3.14 10.91
CA TYR A 90 7.19 3.50 10.74
C TYR A 90 6.28 2.33 11.12
N ARG A 91 6.62 1.11 10.68
CA ARG A 91 5.87 -0.10 11.02
C ARG A 91 5.90 -0.36 12.54
N TYR A 92 7.04 -0.18 13.19
CA TYR A 92 7.15 -0.32 14.64
C TYR A 92 6.25 0.67 15.38
N ASN A 93 6.25 1.94 14.96
CA ASN A 93 5.40 2.97 15.54
C ASN A 93 3.91 2.67 15.34
N LEU A 94 3.50 2.21 14.15
CA LEU A 94 2.12 1.79 13.91
C LEU A 94 1.70 0.65 14.84
N ILE A 95 2.55 -0.36 14.98
CA ILE A 95 2.26 -1.52 15.84
C ILE A 95 2.14 -1.10 17.31
N SER A 96 3.06 -0.28 17.81
CA SER A 96 3.10 0.08 19.23
C SER A 96 1.97 1.03 19.63
N MET A 97 1.49 1.86 18.71
CA MET A 97 0.48 2.88 18.99
C MET A 97 -0.94 2.41 18.70
N GLU A 98 -1.15 1.63 17.63
CA GLU A 98 -2.50 1.40 17.07
C GLU A 98 -2.94 -0.07 17.05
N MET A 99 -2.04 -1.02 17.33
CA MET A 99 -2.33 -2.44 17.12
C MET A 99 -2.32 -3.27 18.41
N THR A 100 -3.30 -4.16 18.52
CA THR A 100 -3.31 -5.26 19.49
C THR A 100 -2.43 -6.42 19.03
N VAL A 101 -2.03 -7.29 19.96
CA VAL A 101 -1.27 -8.52 19.64
C VAL A 101 -1.98 -9.39 18.60
N ASP A 102 -3.31 -9.49 18.65
CA ASP A 102 -4.08 -10.28 17.68
C ASP A 102 -4.13 -9.63 16.30
N GLN A 103 -4.21 -8.29 16.22
CA GLN A 103 -4.07 -7.58 14.95
C GLN A 103 -2.67 -7.75 14.35
N VAL A 104 -1.61 -7.74 15.18
CA VAL A 104 -0.23 -7.99 14.71
C VAL A 104 -0.10 -9.40 14.15
N ARG A 105 -0.67 -10.42 14.82
CA ARG A 105 -0.71 -11.79 14.31
C ARG A 105 -1.47 -11.89 13.00
N ALA A 106 -2.64 -11.26 12.90
CA ALA A 106 -3.43 -11.25 11.68
C ALA A 106 -2.67 -10.57 10.52
N ALA A 107 -1.98 -9.46 10.78
CA ALA A 107 -1.19 -8.76 9.78
C ALA A 107 -0.03 -9.63 9.28
N LYS A 108 0.61 -10.39 10.18
CA LYS A 108 1.65 -11.35 9.81
C LYS A 108 1.11 -12.45 8.89
N VAL A 109 -0.01 -13.07 9.27
CA VAL A 109 -0.67 -14.11 8.45
C VAL A 109 -1.01 -13.56 7.06
N LEU A 110 -1.63 -12.38 7.01
CA LEU A 110 -2.00 -11.73 5.76
C LEU A 110 -0.75 -11.44 4.89
N SER A 111 0.34 -10.92 5.47
CA SER A 111 1.58 -10.70 4.73
C SER A 111 2.23 -12.00 4.24
N ASP A 112 2.20 -13.06 5.05
CA ASP A 112 2.75 -14.37 4.66
C ASP A 112 1.96 -14.96 3.47
N GLU A 113 0.64 -14.80 3.46
CA GLU A 113 -0.20 -15.16 2.30
C GLU A 113 0.17 -14.37 1.05
N MET A 114 0.34 -13.05 1.17
CA MET A 114 0.73 -12.19 0.04
C MET A 114 2.12 -12.55 -0.51
N ILE A 115 3.08 -12.84 0.37
CA ILE A 115 4.42 -13.32 -0.02
C ILE A 115 4.31 -14.64 -0.78
N LYS A 116 3.53 -15.59 -0.27
CA LYS A 116 3.34 -16.89 -0.91
C LYS A 116 2.66 -16.78 -2.27
N ALA A 117 1.70 -15.86 -2.40
CA ALA A 117 1.00 -15.61 -3.65
C ALA A 117 1.81 -14.75 -4.64
N GLY A 118 2.84 -14.04 -4.18
CA GLY A 118 3.55 -13.04 -4.98
C GLY A 118 2.64 -11.88 -5.41
N SER A 119 1.60 -11.58 -4.62
CA SER A 119 0.57 -10.60 -4.98
C SER A 119 -0.17 -10.08 -3.74
N ILE A 120 -0.69 -8.85 -3.83
CA ILE A 120 -1.50 -8.22 -2.76
C ILE A 120 -3.01 -8.48 -2.89
N GLN A 121 -3.47 -9.38 -3.78
CA GLN A 121 -4.89 -9.69 -3.97
C GLN A 121 -5.60 -10.19 -2.70
N ALA A 122 -4.84 -10.72 -1.72
CA ALA A 122 -5.39 -11.10 -0.43
C ALA A 122 -6.04 -9.93 0.33
N LEU A 123 -5.69 -8.67 0.01
CA LEU A 123 -6.31 -7.47 0.57
C LEU A 123 -7.79 -7.32 0.22
N ASP A 124 -8.24 -7.93 -0.88
CA ASP A 124 -9.62 -7.80 -1.40
C ASP A 124 -10.56 -8.86 -0.83
N ARG A 125 -10.04 -9.83 -0.07
CA ARG A 125 -10.87 -10.77 0.65
C ARG A 125 -11.58 -10.02 1.77
N GLU A 126 -12.90 -9.96 1.71
CA GLU A 126 -13.70 -9.52 2.85
C GLU A 126 -13.44 -10.46 4.03
N LYS A 127 -13.46 -9.91 5.26
CA LYS A 127 -13.50 -10.75 6.45
C LYS A 127 -14.76 -11.60 6.31
N GLY A 128 -14.61 -12.90 6.08
CA GLY A 128 -15.72 -13.82 5.92
C GLY A 128 -16.72 -13.62 7.06
N VAL A 129 -17.99 -13.50 6.67
CA VAL A 129 -19.16 -13.46 7.56
C VAL A 129 -19.19 -14.71 8.44
#